data_AF-W7LA87-F1
#
_entry.id   AF-W7LA87-F1
#
_cell.length_a   1.000
_cell.length_b   1.000
_cell.length_c   1.000
_cell.angle_alpha   90.00
_cell.angle_beta   90.00
_cell.angle_gamma   90.00
#
_symmetry.space_group_name_H-M   'P 1'
#
loop_
_entity.id
_entity.type
_entity.pdbx_description
1 polymer ?
#
loop_
_entity_poly.entity_id
_entity_poly.type
_entity_poly.pdbx_seq_one_letter_code
_entity_poly.pdbx_strand_id
1 'polypeptide(L)'
;MRMEIVLDGSKHVEIKKFDGDIQIGRRKALTDDFIRSMLSAIDEQELLNYLFEKEYLEVIQKFIDEEADVRYVGTVLENLIQKINNEIDPLEKNQYYIDLLILLLDKVDIQKIDRKGLRRILGSALKNVNKMESDSVEFQSLLLTLLNKAEVNKELSIPALSMILDVTAKKVAMTENQEELKELFFSIVTKAQNDWLEKAISTAVPNRVLCNSFMPKDIVYYQKDLISETVVIKVPKERRKVRYHDVEYKQVGHPEMLFYFHIQNQRISKIKIACVKDKILKEDTRLYHYPYSNVFGDHRVCWSYGEYKIDSLDKLQHIPYVFLSTPNNGHVNPQTRMLFEKYQNAEFDDKTLSSSNKTFAEFVAKD
;
A
#
# COMPACT_ATOMS: atom_id res chain seq x y z
N MET A 1 57.46 39.05 -4.31
CA MET A 1 56.50 39.90 -3.57
C MET A 1 55.55 39.00 -2.80
N ARG A 2 55.57 39.03 -1.46
CA ARG A 2 54.83 38.12 -0.58
C ARG A 2 53.66 38.88 0.04
N MET A 3 52.49 38.24 0.16
CA MET A 3 51.36 38.77 0.93
C MET A 3 51.14 37.89 2.15
N GLU A 4 51.00 38.52 3.32
CA GLU A 4 50.53 37.85 4.54
C GLU A 4 49.12 38.35 4.84
N ILE A 5 48.20 37.40 5.00
CA ILE A 5 46.80 37.66 5.31
C ILE A 5 46.57 37.20 6.74
N VAL A 6 46.17 38.13 7.61
CA VAL A 6 45.87 37.83 9.01
C VAL A 6 44.38 38.05 9.25
N LEU A 7 43.70 36.97 9.64
CA LEU A 7 42.32 37.01 10.10
C LEU A 7 42.33 37.37 11.59
N ASP A 8 41.97 38.61 11.89
CA ASP A 8 41.67 39.05 13.24
C ASP A 8 40.16 38.79 13.43
N GLY A 9 39.77 38.05 14.47
CA GLY A 9 38.38 37.66 14.76
C GLY A 9 37.37 38.83 14.88
N SER A 10 37.78 40.07 14.67
CA SER A 10 37.00 41.30 14.68
C SER A 10 36.37 41.73 13.33
N LYS A 11 35.92 40.79 12.48
CA LYS A 11 35.31 41.04 11.14
C LYS A 11 36.21 41.71 10.11
N HIS A 12 37.51 41.84 10.37
CA HIS A 12 38.45 42.48 9.46
C HIS A 12 39.60 41.56 9.08
N VAL A 13 40.08 41.75 7.85
CA VAL A 13 41.25 41.06 7.32
C VAL A 13 42.36 42.07 7.14
N GLU A 14 43.52 41.75 7.68
CA GLU A 14 44.70 42.56 7.50
C GLU A 14 45.59 41.95 6.42
N ILE A 15 45.83 42.71 5.36
CA ILE A 15 46.65 42.32 4.23
C ILE A 15 47.96 43.11 4.32
N LYS A 16 49.06 42.40 4.59
CA LYS A 16 50.42 42.96 4.61
C LYS A 16 51.16 42.54 3.36
N LYS A 17 51.82 43.50 2.71
CA LYS A 17 52.57 43.29 1.48
C LYS A 17 54.06 43.45 1.76
N PHE A 18 54.88 42.49 1.33
CA PHE A 18 56.31 42.44 1.56
C PHE A 18 57.11 42.37 0.26
N ASP A 19 58.25 43.04 0.25
CA ASP A 19 59.30 42.89 -0.76
C ASP A 19 60.61 42.49 -0.05
N GLY A 20 61.03 41.25 -0.25
CA GLY A 20 61.97 40.58 0.67
C GLY A 20 61.39 40.54 2.10
N ASP A 21 62.20 41.01 3.05
CA ASP A 21 61.83 41.08 4.48
C ASP A 21 61.18 42.42 4.88
N ILE A 22 61.01 43.35 3.94
CA ILE A 22 60.51 44.70 4.22
C ILE A 22 59.02 44.78 3.95
N GLN A 23 58.23 45.19 4.95
CA GLN A 23 56.80 45.46 4.77
C GLN A 23 56.61 46.77 3.99
N ILE A 24 56.15 46.66 2.75
CA ILE A 24 55.95 47.79 1.83
C ILE A 24 54.49 48.27 1.79
N GLY A 25 53.56 47.56 2.42
CA GLY A 25 52.15 47.98 2.45
C GLY A 25 51.33 47.28 3.52
N ARG A 26 50.28 47.97 3.99
CA ARG A 26 49.28 47.46 4.94
C ARG A 26 47.91 47.95 4.50
N ARG A 27 46.95 47.04 4.34
CA ARG A 27 45.54 47.38 4.11
C ARG A 27 44.69 46.58 5.07
N LYS A 28 43.69 47.24 5.66
CA LYS A 28 42.62 46.59 6.40
C LYS A 28 41.38 46.57 5.49
N ALA A 29 40.74 45.41 5.37
CA ALA A 29 39.50 45.23 4.64
C ALA A 29 38.47 44.56 5.54
N LEU A 30 37.19 44.72 5.22
CA LEU A 30 36.16 43.87 5.82
C LEU A 30 36.34 42.44 5.31
N THR A 31 36.04 41.47 6.17
CA THR A 31 36.15 40.05 5.81
C THR A 31 35.25 39.71 4.64
N ASP A 32 34.04 40.25 4.62
CA ASP A 32 33.09 40.03 3.53
C ASP A 32 33.60 40.59 2.19
N ASP A 33 34.17 41.79 2.19
CA ASP A 33 34.73 42.41 0.98
C ASP A 33 35.95 41.64 0.48
N PHE A 34 36.79 41.16 1.40
CA PHE A 34 37.95 40.34 1.08
C PHE A 34 37.53 38.99 0.48
N ILE A 35 36.60 38.28 1.11
CA ILE A 35 36.07 37.01 0.61
C ILE A 35 35.40 37.21 -0.75
N ARG A 36 34.56 38.26 -0.92
CA ARG A 36 33.94 38.57 -2.21
C ARG A 36 34.98 38.82 -3.30
N SER A 37 36.04 39.55 -3.00
CA SER A 37 37.14 39.79 -3.95
C SER A 37 37.88 38.51 -4.31
N MET A 38 38.11 37.63 -3.35
CA MET A 38 38.75 36.33 -3.59
C MET A 38 37.85 35.43 -4.43
N LEU A 39 36.58 35.30 -4.07
CA LEU A 39 35.60 34.51 -4.81
C LEU A 39 35.41 35.02 -6.25
N SER A 40 35.44 36.34 -6.46
CA SER A 40 35.35 36.93 -7.80
C SER A 40 36.57 36.66 -8.70
N ALA A 41 37.68 36.21 -8.11
CA ALA A 41 38.91 35.89 -8.83
C ALA A 41 39.08 34.39 -9.10
N ILE A 42 38.24 33.53 -8.49
CA ILE A 42 38.24 32.08 -8.73
C ILE A 42 37.45 31.80 -10.01
N ASP A 43 37.91 30.82 -10.79
CA ASP A 43 37.17 30.36 -11.95
C ASP A 43 35.80 29.79 -11.54
N GLU A 44 34.77 30.10 -12.32
CA GLU A 44 33.39 29.78 -11.97
C GLU A 44 33.16 28.26 -11.85
N GLN A 45 33.89 27.47 -12.65
CA GLN A 45 33.78 26.01 -12.64
C GLN A 45 34.55 25.40 -11.48
N GLU A 46 35.74 25.92 -11.14
CA GLU A 46 36.48 25.53 -9.94
C GLU A 46 35.69 25.84 -8.66
N LEU A 47 35.03 27.01 -8.60
CA LEU A 47 34.20 27.38 -7.48
C LEU A 47 33.01 26.42 -7.31
N LEU A 48 32.34 26.05 -8.41
CA LEU A 48 31.23 25.09 -8.36
C LEU A 48 31.70 23.69 -7.93
N ASN A 49 32.81 23.20 -8.48
CA ASN A 49 33.35 21.90 -8.11
C ASN A 49 33.69 21.84 -6.62
N TYR A 50 34.30 22.90 -6.09
CA TYR A 50 34.63 23.03 -4.68
C TYR A 50 33.37 23.11 -3.78
N LEU A 51 32.36 23.88 -4.20
CA LEU A 51 31.08 23.96 -3.49
C LEU A 51 30.27 22.65 -3.52
N PHE A 52 30.53 21.79 -4.50
CA PHE A 52 29.91 20.47 -4.61
C PHE A 52 30.75 19.37 -3.95
N GLU A 53 31.76 19.68 -3.15
CA GLU A 53 32.39 18.67 -2.29
C GLU A 53 31.49 18.27 -1.11
N LYS A 54 31.62 17.04 -0.63
CA LYS A 54 30.75 16.47 0.43
C LYS A 54 30.69 17.34 1.70
N GLU A 55 31.80 17.93 2.10
CA GLU A 55 31.88 18.81 3.28
C GLU A 55 31.08 20.11 3.06
N TYR A 56 31.06 20.64 1.84
CA TYR A 56 30.31 21.83 1.51
C TYR A 56 28.80 21.58 1.44
N LEU A 57 28.36 20.39 1.04
CA LEU A 57 26.94 20.01 1.11
C LEU A 57 26.41 20.07 2.54
N GLU A 58 27.18 19.59 3.52
CA GLU A 58 26.80 19.67 4.95
C GLU A 58 26.73 21.12 5.44
N VAL A 59 27.65 21.98 4.98
CA VAL A 59 27.64 23.42 5.30
C VAL A 59 26.42 24.10 4.67
N ILE A 60 26.11 23.80 3.42
CA ILE A 60 24.94 24.32 2.71
C ILE A 60 23.65 23.86 3.42
N GLN A 61 23.57 22.58 3.81
CA GLN A 61 22.45 22.05 4.57
C GLN A 61 22.25 22.80 5.88
N LYS A 62 23.32 22.99 6.65
CA LYS A 62 23.28 23.72 7.92
C LYS A 62 22.85 25.17 7.72
N PHE A 63 23.38 25.84 6.71
CA PHE A 63 22.97 27.21 6.35
C PHE A 63 21.48 27.28 5.98
N ILE A 64 20.98 26.32 5.21
CA ILE A 64 19.57 26.24 4.85
C ILE A 64 18.69 26.02 6.08
N ASP A 65 19.12 25.15 7.01
CA ASP A 65 18.36 24.81 8.21
C ASP A 65 18.36 25.92 9.27
N GLU A 66 19.44 26.69 9.38
CA GLU A 66 19.62 27.70 10.44
C GLU A 66 19.20 29.12 10.02
N GLU A 67 19.41 29.52 8.76
CA GLU A 67 19.36 30.94 8.37
C GLU A 67 18.64 31.26 7.04
N ALA A 68 18.31 30.27 6.20
CA ALA A 68 17.81 30.57 4.87
C ALA A 68 16.31 30.90 4.84
N ASP A 69 15.96 32.11 4.35
CA ASP A 69 14.62 32.40 3.87
C ASP A 69 14.35 31.53 2.63
N VAL A 70 13.20 30.85 2.61
CA VAL A 70 12.72 30.00 1.51
C VAL A 70 12.86 30.66 0.13
N ARG A 71 12.76 31.99 0.05
CA ARG A 71 12.97 32.76 -1.18
C ARG A 71 14.40 32.67 -1.73
N TYR A 72 15.42 32.65 -0.86
CA TYR A 72 16.81 32.48 -1.28
C TYR A 72 17.07 31.09 -1.85
N VAL A 73 16.48 30.06 -1.25
CA VAL A 73 16.60 28.68 -1.73
C VAL A 73 16.01 28.54 -3.14
N GLY A 74 14.88 29.20 -3.41
CA GLY A 74 14.30 29.28 -4.75
C GLY A 74 15.23 29.94 -5.78
N THR A 75 15.84 31.08 -5.44
CA THR A 75 16.79 31.78 -6.33
C THR A 75 18.05 30.94 -6.61
N VAL A 76 18.57 30.23 -5.60
CA VAL A 76 19.72 29.32 -5.78
C VAL A 76 19.35 28.19 -6.73
N LEU A 77 18.17 27.60 -6.56
CA LEU A 77 17.65 26.57 -7.45
C LEU A 77 17.49 27.09 -8.90
N GLU A 78 16.96 28.31 -9.09
CA GLU A 78 16.85 28.96 -10.41
C GLU A 78 18.20 29.18 -11.09
N ASN A 79 19.20 29.64 -10.34
CA ASN A 79 20.56 29.84 -10.87
C ASN A 79 21.23 28.52 -11.24
N LEU A 80 21.09 27.48 -10.41
CA LEU A 80 21.57 26.13 -10.73
C LEU A 80 20.90 25.61 -12.01
N ILE A 81 19.59 25.81 -12.16
CA ILE A 81 18.85 25.44 -13.38
C ILE A 81 19.40 26.18 -14.59
N GLN A 82 19.64 27.49 -14.50
CA GLN A 82 20.20 28.25 -15.63
C GLN A 82 21.58 27.74 -16.03
N LYS A 83 22.41 27.35 -15.07
CA LYS A 83 23.75 26.82 -15.33
C LYS A 83 23.73 25.45 -16.03
N ILE A 84 22.87 24.51 -15.61
CA ILE A 84 22.68 23.24 -16.34
C ILE A 84 22.39 23.49 -17.82
N ASN A 85 21.59 24.52 -18.11
CA ASN A 85 21.15 24.80 -19.47
C ASN A 85 22.23 25.44 -20.35
N ASN A 86 23.24 26.06 -19.77
CA ASN A 86 24.19 26.93 -20.48
C ASN A 86 25.61 26.36 -20.58
N GLU A 87 25.99 25.35 -19.80
CA GLU A 87 27.34 24.81 -19.83
C GLU A 87 27.56 23.74 -20.90
N ILE A 88 28.79 23.73 -21.43
CA ILE A 88 29.28 22.80 -22.46
C ILE A 88 29.72 21.46 -21.83
N ASP A 89 30.09 21.48 -20.54
CA ASP A 89 30.49 20.30 -19.77
C ASP A 89 29.38 19.88 -18.80
N PRO A 90 29.05 18.59 -18.68
CA PRO A 90 27.81 18.17 -18.05
C PRO A 90 27.99 18.09 -16.53
N LEU A 91 27.78 19.20 -15.83
CA LEU A 91 27.56 19.25 -14.36
C LEU A 91 26.51 18.23 -13.90
N GLU A 92 25.58 17.92 -14.79
CA GLU A 92 24.57 16.86 -14.71
C GLU A 92 25.11 15.42 -14.58
N LYS A 93 26.42 15.18 -14.73
CA LYS A 93 27.08 13.89 -14.43
C LYS A 93 27.69 13.82 -13.02
N ASN A 94 27.74 14.93 -12.29
CA ASN A 94 28.34 14.98 -10.97
C ASN A 94 27.32 14.51 -9.91
N GLN A 95 27.64 13.47 -9.14
CA GLN A 95 26.76 12.93 -8.09
C GLN A 95 26.40 14.00 -7.05
N TYR A 96 27.35 14.81 -6.64
CA TYR A 96 27.12 15.86 -5.65
C TYR A 96 26.16 16.95 -6.14
N TYR A 97 26.10 17.15 -7.46
CA TYR A 97 25.12 18.04 -8.07
C TYR A 97 23.69 17.52 -7.90
N ILE A 98 23.49 16.20 -8.04
CA ILE A 98 22.20 15.54 -7.80
C ILE A 98 21.84 15.63 -6.32
N ASP A 99 22.79 15.36 -5.43
CA ASP A 99 22.57 15.43 -3.98
C ASP A 99 22.16 16.84 -3.54
N LEU A 100 22.79 17.88 -4.10
CA LEU A 100 22.39 19.26 -3.85
C LEU A 100 20.96 19.55 -4.36
N LEU A 101 20.60 19.06 -5.55
CA LEU A 101 19.25 19.23 -6.07
C LEU A 101 18.21 18.57 -5.16
N ILE A 102 18.48 17.36 -4.67
CA ILE A 102 17.62 16.67 -3.70
C ILE A 102 17.49 17.52 -2.43
N LEU A 103 18.61 17.96 -1.86
CA LEU A 103 18.64 18.77 -0.65
C LEU A 103 17.80 20.06 -0.81
N LEU A 104 17.95 20.76 -1.93
CA LEU A 104 17.20 21.98 -2.21
C LEU A 104 15.72 21.70 -2.43
N LEU A 105 15.37 20.67 -3.22
CA LEU A 105 13.97 20.27 -3.45
C LEU A 105 13.26 19.84 -2.19
N ASP A 106 13.98 19.30 -1.21
CA ASP A 106 13.39 18.86 0.04
C ASP A 106 12.96 20.04 0.93
N LYS A 107 13.62 21.18 0.78
CA LYS A 107 13.40 22.41 1.57
C LYS A 107 12.55 23.44 0.84
N VAL A 108 12.45 23.38 -0.49
CA VAL A 108 11.61 24.30 -1.27
C VAL A 108 10.16 23.80 -1.30
N ASP A 109 9.24 24.72 -1.04
CA ASP A 109 7.84 24.53 -1.39
C ASP A 109 7.68 24.64 -2.91
N ILE A 110 7.57 23.50 -3.58
CA ILE A 110 7.42 23.40 -5.04
C ILE A 110 6.18 24.19 -5.53
N GLN A 111 5.18 24.45 -4.67
CA GLN A 111 4.02 25.29 -5.03
C GLN A 111 4.39 26.75 -5.31
N LYS A 112 5.54 27.22 -4.82
CA LYS A 112 6.04 28.57 -5.06
C LYS A 112 6.90 28.68 -6.32
N ILE A 113 7.28 27.54 -6.91
CA ILE A 113 8.01 27.50 -8.18
C ILE A 113 6.99 27.62 -9.31
N ASP A 114 7.24 28.53 -10.26
CA ASP A 114 6.36 28.67 -11.40
C ASP A 114 6.37 27.41 -12.31
N ARG A 115 5.29 27.22 -13.07
CA ARG A 115 5.12 26.03 -13.92
C ARG A 115 6.24 25.87 -14.96
N LYS A 116 6.85 26.97 -15.39
CA LYS A 116 7.93 26.98 -16.39
C LYS A 116 9.25 26.50 -15.78
N GLY A 117 9.57 26.96 -14.57
CA GLY A 117 10.71 26.53 -13.76
C GLY A 117 10.60 25.06 -13.41
N LEU A 118 9.44 24.60 -12.92
CA LEU A 118 9.24 23.19 -12.59
C LEU A 118 9.42 22.27 -13.80
N ARG A 119 8.86 22.63 -14.97
CA ARG A 119 9.04 21.85 -16.20
C ARG A 119 10.51 21.78 -16.64
N ARG A 120 11.30 22.84 -16.40
CA ARG A 120 12.73 22.87 -16.72
C ARG A 120 13.55 22.01 -15.76
N ILE A 121 13.26 22.03 -14.46
CA ILE A 121 13.87 21.14 -13.46
C ILE A 121 13.64 19.68 -13.87
N LEU A 122 12.36 19.32 -14.05
CA LEU A 122 11.97 17.98 -14.43
C LEU A 122 12.60 17.58 -15.76
N GLY A 123 12.51 18.42 -16.79
CA GLY A 123 13.08 18.13 -18.10
C GLY A 123 14.60 17.91 -18.08
N SER A 124 15.34 18.70 -17.31
CA SER A 124 16.80 18.60 -17.22
C SER A 124 17.23 17.36 -16.44
N ALA A 125 16.58 17.10 -15.30
CA ALA A 125 16.79 15.87 -14.53
C ALA A 125 16.48 14.63 -15.41
N LEU A 126 15.29 14.59 -16.00
CA LEU A 126 14.77 13.43 -16.74
C LEU A 126 15.53 13.10 -18.03
N LYS A 127 16.11 14.09 -18.71
CA LYS A 127 16.82 13.91 -19.99
C LYS A 127 18.05 12.99 -19.87
N ASN A 128 18.65 12.91 -18.69
CA ASN A 128 19.90 12.18 -18.46
C ASN A 128 19.71 10.81 -17.81
N VAL A 129 18.51 10.49 -17.33
CA VAL A 129 18.16 9.18 -16.73
C VAL A 129 18.45 8.01 -17.68
N ASN A 130 18.21 8.21 -18.99
CA ASN A 130 18.42 7.16 -19.99
C ASN A 130 19.90 6.97 -20.38
N LYS A 131 20.80 7.84 -19.91
CA LYS A 131 22.23 7.83 -20.29
C LYS A 131 23.16 7.43 -19.14
N MET A 132 22.62 7.20 -17.95
CA MET A 132 23.38 6.82 -16.77
C MET A 132 23.40 5.29 -16.62
N GLU A 133 24.50 4.77 -16.09
CA GLU A 133 24.64 3.36 -15.75
C GLU A 133 23.56 2.92 -14.74
N SER A 134 23.27 1.62 -14.71
CA SER A 134 22.03 1.04 -14.23
C SER A 134 21.68 1.33 -12.75
N ASP A 135 22.65 1.69 -11.89
CA ASP A 135 22.53 1.51 -10.43
C ASP A 135 22.43 2.80 -9.58
N SER A 136 22.15 3.99 -10.14
CA SER A 136 22.15 5.23 -9.33
C SER A 136 20.90 5.38 -8.44
N VAL A 137 21.00 4.92 -7.19
CA VAL A 137 20.00 5.07 -6.10
C VAL A 137 19.61 6.54 -5.87
N GLU A 138 20.55 7.45 -6.08
CA GLU A 138 20.40 8.89 -5.88
C GLU A 138 19.39 9.49 -6.88
N PHE A 139 19.40 9.03 -8.13
CA PHE A 139 18.44 9.51 -9.12
C PHE A 139 17.03 8.97 -8.86
N GLN A 140 16.92 7.75 -8.34
CA GLN A 140 15.64 7.21 -7.88
C GLN A 140 15.08 8.05 -6.72
N SER A 141 15.93 8.41 -5.76
CA SER A 141 15.58 9.33 -4.68
C SER A 141 15.09 10.68 -5.22
N LEU A 142 15.80 11.26 -6.20
CA LEU A 142 15.35 12.48 -6.87
C LEU A 142 13.99 12.33 -7.54
N LEU A 143 13.76 11.24 -8.29
CA LEU A 143 12.48 10.96 -8.96
C LEU A 143 11.33 10.76 -7.97
N LEU A 144 11.56 10.00 -6.89
CA LEU A 144 10.58 9.76 -5.83
C LEU A 144 10.26 11.05 -5.08
N THR A 145 11.27 11.84 -4.72
CA THR A 145 11.10 13.16 -4.10
C THR A 145 10.32 14.10 -5.01
N LEU A 146 10.58 14.09 -6.32
CA LEU A 146 9.82 14.86 -7.29
C LEU A 146 8.38 14.36 -7.46
N LEU A 147 8.13 13.03 -7.44
CA LEU A 147 6.80 12.42 -7.53
C LEU A 147 5.96 12.68 -6.27
N ASN A 148 6.55 12.53 -5.09
CA ASN A 148 5.93 12.89 -3.81
C ASN A 148 5.68 14.40 -3.75
N LYS A 149 6.67 15.17 -4.22
CA LYS A 149 6.61 16.61 -4.56
C LYS A 149 5.39 16.99 -5.39
N ALA A 150 5.19 16.21 -6.45
CA ALA A 150 4.19 16.41 -7.46
C ALA A 150 2.76 16.15 -6.97
N GLU A 151 2.57 15.22 -6.02
CA GLU A 151 1.27 15.00 -5.35
C GLU A 151 0.76 16.28 -4.66
N VAL A 152 1.65 17.18 -4.25
CA VAL A 152 1.31 18.48 -3.63
C VAL A 152 0.71 19.47 -4.66
N ASN A 153 0.76 19.14 -5.95
CA ASN A 153 0.26 19.98 -7.04
C ASN A 153 -0.81 19.24 -7.87
N LYS A 154 -2.09 19.42 -7.51
CA LYS A 154 -3.25 18.99 -8.33
C LYS A 154 -3.25 19.60 -9.74
N GLU A 155 -2.40 20.59 -10.02
CA GLU A 155 -2.27 21.29 -11.29
C GLU A 155 -0.94 21.02 -12.02
N LEU A 156 -0.18 20.01 -11.60
CA LEU A 156 0.97 19.57 -12.38
C LEU A 156 0.48 19.17 -13.76
N SER A 157 0.89 19.95 -14.76
CA SER A 157 0.33 19.79 -16.09
C SER A 157 0.62 18.40 -16.60
N ILE A 158 -0.40 17.77 -17.19
CA ILE A 158 -0.37 16.46 -17.84
C ILE A 158 0.97 16.17 -18.58
N PRO A 159 1.59 17.13 -19.31
CA PRO A 159 2.88 16.89 -19.96
C PRO A 159 4.07 16.58 -19.04
N ALA A 160 4.15 17.18 -17.85
CA ALA A 160 5.25 16.96 -16.91
C ALA A 160 5.12 15.60 -16.23
N LEU A 161 3.91 15.24 -15.80
CA LEU A 161 3.59 13.90 -15.29
C LEU A 161 3.83 12.82 -16.35
N SER A 162 3.41 13.06 -17.60
CA SER A 162 3.65 12.14 -18.71
C SER A 162 5.14 11.92 -18.96
N MET A 163 5.97 12.95 -18.83
CA MET A 163 7.41 12.84 -19.00
C MET A 163 8.06 12.02 -17.87
N ILE A 164 7.62 12.22 -16.63
CA ILE A 164 8.08 11.41 -15.48
C ILE A 164 7.68 9.95 -15.70
N LEU A 165 6.42 9.69 -16.03
CA LEU A 165 5.92 8.33 -16.27
C LEU A 165 6.65 7.63 -17.43
N ASP A 166 6.94 8.33 -18.52
CA ASP A 166 7.70 7.80 -19.66
C ASP A 166 9.11 7.37 -19.27
N VAL A 167 9.79 8.19 -18.46
CA VAL A 167 11.15 7.88 -17.99
C VAL A 167 11.14 6.74 -17.00
N THR A 168 10.20 6.72 -16.05
CA THR A 168 10.01 5.61 -15.14
C THR A 168 9.73 4.31 -15.90
N ALA A 169 8.84 4.34 -16.90
CA ALA A 169 8.54 3.17 -17.73
C ALA A 169 9.76 2.67 -18.51
N LYS A 170 10.59 3.58 -19.06
CA LYS A 170 11.85 3.21 -19.72
C LYS A 170 12.85 2.58 -18.75
N LYS A 171 13.02 3.16 -17.55
CA LYS A 171 13.94 2.62 -16.53
C LYS A 171 13.48 1.23 -16.05
N VAL A 172 12.18 1.03 -15.84
CA VAL A 172 11.57 -0.28 -15.53
C VAL A 172 11.88 -1.31 -16.61
N ALA A 173 11.81 -0.92 -17.88
CA ALA A 173 12.11 -1.83 -18.99
C ALA A 173 13.60 -2.23 -19.07
N MET A 174 14.50 -1.49 -18.41
CA MET A 174 15.95 -1.69 -18.47
C MET A 174 16.55 -2.26 -17.18
N THR A 175 15.86 -2.14 -16.03
CA THR A 175 16.38 -2.62 -14.74
C THR A 175 16.12 -4.12 -14.56
N GLU A 176 17.12 -4.86 -14.11
CA GLU A 176 16.98 -6.27 -13.70
C GLU A 176 16.76 -6.41 -12.18
N ASN A 177 16.83 -5.31 -11.43
CA ASN A 177 16.70 -5.29 -9.97
C ASN A 177 15.26 -5.59 -9.53
N GLN A 178 15.04 -6.79 -8.99
CA GLN A 178 13.71 -7.27 -8.61
C GLN A 178 13.08 -6.51 -7.43
N GLU A 179 13.87 -6.00 -6.49
CA GLU A 179 13.31 -5.25 -5.35
C GLU A 179 12.84 -3.86 -5.78
N GLU A 180 13.55 -3.19 -6.69
CA GLU A 180 13.11 -1.92 -7.28
C GLU A 180 11.79 -2.07 -8.05
N LEU A 181 11.71 -3.11 -8.88
CA LEU A 181 10.49 -3.42 -9.65
C LEU A 181 9.30 -3.67 -8.72
N LYS A 182 9.54 -4.36 -7.61
CA LYS A 182 8.53 -4.68 -6.60
C LYS A 182 8.02 -3.44 -5.88
N GLU A 183 8.90 -2.56 -5.37
CA GLU A 183 8.50 -1.32 -4.68
C GLU A 183 7.72 -0.38 -5.59
N LEU A 184 8.16 -0.25 -6.86
CA LEU A 184 7.44 0.56 -7.83
C LEU A 184 6.08 -0.06 -8.18
N PHE A 185 6.02 -1.37 -8.39
CA PHE A 185 4.77 -2.08 -8.66
C PHE A 185 3.76 -1.85 -7.52
N PHE A 186 4.16 -1.99 -6.25
CA PHE A 186 3.27 -1.73 -5.12
C PHE A 186 2.81 -0.27 -5.08
N SER A 187 3.71 0.68 -5.30
CA SER A 187 3.38 2.11 -5.36
C SER A 187 2.31 2.40 -6.43
N ILE A 188 2.43 1.82 -7.62
CA ILE A 188 1.46 1.97 -8.71
C ILE A 188 0.13 1.29 -8.37
N VAL A 189 0.17 0.05 -7.88
CA VAL A 189 -1.04 -0.75 -7.60
C VAL A 189 -1.91 -0.10 -6.52
N THR A 190 -1.31 0.58 -5.53
CA THR A 190 -2.09 1.30 -4.49
C THR A 190 -2.95 2.44 -5.04
N LYS A 191 -2.66 2.94 -6.25
CA LYS A 191 -3.40 4.01 -6.91
C LYS A 191 -4.21 3.50 -8.12
N ALA A 192 -4.03 2.25 -8.52
CA ALA A 192 -4.70 1.68 -9.68
C ALA A 192 -6.18 1.42 -9.42
N GLN A 193 -7.01 1.52 -10.48
CA GLN A 193 -8.39 1.07 -10.43
C GLN A 193 -8.44 -0.47 -10.50
N ASN A 194 -9.48 -1.08 -9.90
CA ASN A 194 -9.58 -2.53 -9.79
C ASN A 194 -9.57 -3.24 -11.16
N ASP A 195 -10.23 -2.66 -12.15
CA ASP A 195 -10.29 -3.19 -13.52
C ASP A 195 -8.93 -3.19 -14.22
N TRP A 196 -8.05 -2.23 -13.89
CA TRP A 196 -6.68 -2.19 -14.42
C TRP A 196 -5.86 -3.36 -13.90
N LEU A 197 -5.99 -3.69 -12.61
CA LEU A 197 -5.27 -4.80 -11.98
C LEU A 197 -5.72 -6.14 -12.59
N GLU A 198 -7.04 -6.35 -12.72
CA GLU A 198 -7.60 -7.55 -13.35
C GLU A 198 -7.10 -7.71 -14.79
N LYS A 199 -7.09 -6.63 -15.56
CA LYS A 199 -6.59 -6.63 -16.95
C LYS A 199 -5.09 -6.89 -17.03
N ALA A 200 -4.30 -6.30 -16.14
CA ALA A 200 -2.85 -6.50 -16.10
C ALA A 200 -2.50 -7.96 -15.78
N ILE A 201 -3.12 -8.53 -14.74
CA ILE A 201 -2.89 -9.92 -14.34
C ILE A 201 -3.35 -10.89 -15.44
N SER A 202 -4.54 -10.69 -16.01
CA SER A 202 -5.05 -11.56 -17.08
C SER A 202 -4.22 -11.47 -18.36
N THR A 203 -3.58 -10.33 -18.64
CA THR A 203 -2.66 -10.19 -19.78
C THR A 203 -1.33 -10.88 -19.50
N ALA A 204 -0.76 -10.69 -18.31
CA ALA A 204 0.56 -11.21 -17.96
C ALA A 204 0.56 -12.73 -17.75
N VAL A 205 -0.48 -13.26 -17.12
CA VAL A 205 -0.57 -14.67 -16.72
C VAL A 205 -1.99 -15.22 -16.95
N PRO A 206 -2.45 -15.29 -18.21
CA PRO A 206 -3.86 -15.58 -18.56
C PRO A 206 -4.37 -16.91 -18.00
N ASN A 207 -3.49 -17.91 -17.88
CA ASN A 207 -3.84 -19.26 -17.42
C ASN A 207 -3.41 -19.53 -15.97
N ARG A 208 -3.14 -18.49 -15.17
CA ARG A 208 -2.77 -18.68 -13.77
C ARG A 208 -3.96 -19.22 -12.98
N VAL A 209 -3.80 -20.45 -12.48
CA VAL A 209 -4.76 -21.04 -11.56
C VAL A 209 -4.66 -20.34 -10.20
N LEU A 210 -5.69 -19.61 -9.81
CA LEU A 210 -5.75 -18.89 -8.53
C LEU A 210 -6.16 -19.80 -7.36
N CYS A 211 -6.93 -20.86 -7.64
CA CYS A 211 -7.36 -21.84 -6.66
C CYS A 211 -7.60 -23.20 -7.34
N ASN A 212 -6.97 -24.25 -6.82
CA ASN A 212 -7.18 -25.64 -7.23
C ASN A 212 -7.47 -26.51 -6.00
N SER A 213 -8.70 -26.43 -5.49
CA SER A 213 -9.14 -27.26 -4.36
C SER A 213 -10.30 -28.16 -4.76
N PHE A 214 -10.39 -29.31 -4.11
CA PHE A 214 -11.65 -30.03 -4.04
C PHE A 214 -12.67 -29.19 -3.24
N MET A 215 -13.88 -29.14 -3.78
CA MET A 215 -15.01 -28.42 -3.19
C MET A 215 -15.86 -29.42 -2.39
N PRO A 216 -16.31 -29.06 -1.17
CA PRO A 216 -17.36 -29.81 -0.50
C PRO A 216 -18.54 -30.13 -1.41
N LYS A 217 -19.15 -31.29 -1.17
CA LYS A 217 -20.40 -31.66 -1.83
C LYS A 217 -21.50 -30.64 -1.49
N ASP A 218 -22.39 -30.39 -2.45
CA ASP A 218 -23.59 -29.57 -2.28
C ASP A 218 -23.30 -28.11 -1.87
N ILE A 219 -22.17 -27.55 -2.31
CA ILE A 219 -21.94 -26.10 -2.26
C ILE A 219 -22.95 -25.39 -3.14
N VAL A 220 -23.62 -24.40 -2.56
CA VAL A 220 -24.56 -23.52 -3.25
C VAL A 220 -24.06 -22.08 -3.36
N TYR A 221 -23.00 -21.72 -2.62
CA TYR A 221 -22.36 -20.43 -2.71
C TYR A 221 -20.89 -20.53 -2.28
N TYR A 222 -20.02 -19.89 -3.06
CA TYR A 222 -18.60 -19.75 -2.76
C TYR A 222 -18.14 -18.34 -3.14
N GLN A 223 -17.48 -17.68 -2.20
CA GLN A 223 -16.83 -16.40 -2.42
C GLN A 223 -15.48 -16.41 -1.72
N LYS A 224 -14.45 -15.96 -2.42
CA LYS A 224 -13.10 -15.77 -1.87
C LYS A 224 -12.65 -14.34 -2.14
N ASP A 225 -12.16 -13.68 -1.10
CA ASP A 225 -11.39 -12.46 -1.22
C ASP A 225 -9.93 -12.69 -0.79
N LEU A 226 -9.16 -11.62 -0.68
CA LEU A 226 -7.72 -11.71 -0.37
C LEU A 226 -7.43 -12.22 1.05
N ILE A 227 -8.39 -12.13 1.97
CA ILE A 227 -8.16 -12.41 3.40
C ILE A 227 -9.11 -13.48 3.95
N SER A 228 -10.19 -13.80 3.25
CA SER A 228 -11.26 -14.64 3.75
C SER A 228 -11.99 -15.42 2.66
N GLU A 229 -12.64 -16.50 3.08
CA GLU A 229 -13.49 -17.33 2.25
C GLU A 229 -14.87 -17.50 2.90
N THR A 230 -15.92 -17.45 2.09
CA THR A 230 -17.29 -17.69 2.48
C THR A 230 -17.83 -18.87 1.69
N VAL A 231 -18.32 -19.88 2.39
CA VAL A 231 -18.85 -21.12 1.80
C VAL A 231 -20.24 -21.38 2.36
N VAL A 232 -21.20 -21.69 1.51
CA VAL A 232 -22.51 -22.21 1.93
C VAL A 232 -22.70 -23.61 1.38
N ILE A 233 -22.86 -24.57 2.30
CA ILE A 233 -23.15 -25.97 2.01
C ILE A 233 -24.62 -26.22 2.26
N LYS A 234 -25.31 -26.79 1.27
CA LYS A 234 -26.69 -27.25 1.43
C LYS A 234 -26.70 -28.65 2.01
N VAL A 235 -27.37 -28.82 3.14
CA VAL A 235 -27.56 -30.10 3.80
C VAL A 235 -28.99 -30.57 3.56
N PRO A 236 -29.18 -31.73 2.91
CA PRO A 236 -30.50 -32.19 2.52
C PRO A 236 -31.38 -32.51 3.73
N LYS A 237 -32.69 -32.44 3.48
CA LYS A 237 -33.74 -32.91 4.39
C LYS A 237 -33.58 -34.40 4.64
N GLU A 238 -33.35 -34.78 5.90
CA GLU A 238 -33.11 -36.18 6.28
C GLU A 238 -33.54 -36.46 7.72
N ARG A 239 -33.80 -37.74 8.00
CA ARG A 239 -33.99 -38.24 9.36
C ARG A 239 -32.65 -38.61 9.98
N ARG A 240 -32.39 -38.11 11.18
CA ARG A 240 -31.09 -38.26 11.84
C ARG A 240 -31.23 -38.73 13.28
N LYS A 241 -30.17 -39.33 13.79
CA LYS A 241 -30.03 -39.67 15.20
C LYS A 241 -29.51 -38.45 15.94
N VAL A 242 -30.23 -38.02 16.98
CA VAL A 242 -29.89 -36.83 17.77
C VAL A 242 -29.92 -37.15 19.26
N ARG A 243 -29.28 -36.30 20.07
CA ARG A 243 -29.28 -36.42 21.53
C ARG A 243 -29.84 -35.18 22.18
N TYR A 244 -30.67 -35.36 23.19
CA TYR A 244 -31.09 -34.30 24.10
C TYR A 244 -30.58 -34.67 25.50
N HIS A 245 -29.59 -33.92 25.99
CA HIS A 245 -28.71 -34.36 27.08
C HIS A 245 -28.18 -35.80 26.82
N ASP A 246 -28.50 -36.74 27.69
CA ASP A 246 -28.09 -38.15 27.58
C ASP A 246 -29.14 -39.05 26.93
N VAL A 247 -30.26 -38.50 26.50
CA VAL A 247 -31.34 -39.25 25.86
C VAL A 247 -31.17 -39.21 24.35
N GLU A 248 -31.15 -40.40 23.72
CA GLU A 248 -31.06 -40.55 22.27
C GLU A 248 -32.45 -40.62 21.63
N TYR A 249 -32.64 -39.83 20.56
CA TYR A 249 -33.82 -39.87 19.69
C TYR A 249 -33.38 -40.34 18.31
N LYS A 250 -34.05 -41.38 17.79
CA LYS A 250 -33.70 -42.01 16.51
C LYS A 250 -34.60 -41.48 15.38
N GLN A 251 -34.03 -41.33 14.19
CA GLN A 251 -34.77 -41.00 12.97
C GLN A 251 -35.62 -39.71 13.09
N VAL A 252 -35.08 -38.68 13.74
CA VAL A 252 -35.75 -37.37 13.86
C VAL A 252 -35.61 -36.61 12.55
N GLY A 253 -36.73 -36.28 11.90
CA GLY A 253 -36.73 -35.53 10.65
C GLY A 253 -36.18 -34.12 10.82
N HIS A 254 -35.20 -33.72 10.00
CA HIS A 254 -34.66 -32.36 9.93
C HIS A 254 -35.03 -31.72 8.59
N PRO A 255 -35.28 -30.40 8.54
CA PRO A 255 -35.51 -29.69 7.28
C PRO A 255 -34.24 -29.62 6.42
N GLU A 256 -34.39 -29.14 5.18
CA GLU A 256 -33.25 -28.73 4.35
C GLU A 256 -32.60 -27.48 4.95
N MET A 257 -31.27 -27.49 5.07
CA MET A 257 -30.50 -26.48 5.78
C MET A 257 -29.38 -25.92 4.91
N LEU A 258 -29.01 -24.67 5.19
CA LEU A 258 -27.86 -23.98 4.65
C LEU A 258 -26.86 -23.76 5.77
N PHE A 259 -25.69 -24.39 5.66
CA PHE A 259 -24.57 -24.18 6.55
C PHE A 259 -23.63 -23.17 5.92
N TYR A 260 -23.60 -21.98 6.50
CA TYR A 260 -22.68 -20.91 6.14
C TYR A 260 -21.43 -21.02 6.99
N PHE A 261 -20.28 -20.91 6.33
CA PHE A 261 -18.96 -20.83 6.94
C PHE A 261 -18.27 -19.56 6.47
N HIS A 262 -17.77 -18.78 7.42
CA HIS A 262 -16.78 -17.74 7.16
C HIS A 262 -15.43 -18.21 7.69
N ILE A 263 -14.42 -18.16 6.82
CA ILE A 263 -13.08 -18.67 7.07
C ILE A 263 -12.11 -17.51 6.92
N GLN A 264 -11.30 -17.29 7.94
CA GLN A 264 -10.25 -16.27 7.94
C GLN A 264 -9.00 -16.88 8.56
N ASN A 265 -7.83 -16.65 7.96
CA ASN A 265 -6.56 -17.20 8.43
C ASN A 265 -6.61 -18.73 8.64
N GLN A 266 -7.25 -19.46 7.72
CA GLN A 266 -7.43 -20.93 7.78
C GLN A 266 -8.20 -21.41 9.01
N ARG A 267 -9.04 -20.58 9.63
CA ARG A 267 -9.89 -20.96 10.76
C ARG A 267 -11.32 -20.49 10.52
N ILE A 268 -12.27 -21.22 11.08
CA ILE A 268 -13.67 -20.80 11.06
C ILE A 268 -13.84 -19.63 12.02
N SER A 269 -14.19 -18.47 11.48
CA SER A 269 -14.52 -17.27 12.25
C SER A 269 -16.02 -17.16 12.51
N LYS A 270 -16.87 -17.75 11.66
CA LYS A 270 -18.33 -17.73 11.85
C LYS A 270 -18.99 -18.96 11.23
N ILE A 271 -20.00 -19.48 11.92
CA ILE A 271 -20.97 -20.44 11.36
C ILE A 271 -22.38 -19.87 11.52
N LYS A 272 -23.16 -19.87 10.43
CA LYS A 272 -24.60 -19.59 10.45
C LYS A 272 -25.37 -20.78 9.90
N ILE A 273 -26.57 -21.04 10.42
CA ILE A 273 -27.48 -22.07 9.92
C ILE A 273 -28.86 -21.46 9.67
N ALA A 274 -29.36 -21.62 8.45
CA ALA A 274 -30.71 -21.26 8.07
C ALA A 274 -31.41 -22.45 7.41
N CYS A 275 -32.74 -22.47 7.44
CA CYS A 275 -33.55 -23.46 6.72
C CYS A 275 -34.13 -22.84 5.44
N VAL A 276 -34.40 -23.69 4.45
CA VAL A 276 -35.04 -23.30 3.18
C VAL A 276 -36.17 -24.25 2.83
N LYS A 277 -37.15 -23.73 2.09
CA LYS A 277 -38.26 -24.52 1.52
C LYS A 277 -38.08 -24.74 0.01
N ASP A 278 -37.38 -23.81 -0.64
CA ASP A 278 -37.18 -23.80 -2.09
C ASP A 278 -36.06 -24.75 -2.50
N LYS A 279 -36.32 -25.57 -3.52
CA LYS A 279 -35.31 -26.50 -4.07
C LYS A 279 -34.19 -25.79 -4.83
N ILE A 280 -34.51 -24.65 -5.43
CA ILE A 280 -33.59 -23.81 -6.22
C ILE A 280 -33.37 -22.53 -5.44
N LEU A 281 -32.13 -22.26 -5.08
CA LEU A 281 -31.75 -21.05 -4.35
C LEU A 281 -31.47 -19.92 -5.32
N LYS A 282 -31.97 -18.74 -4.98
CA LYS A 282 -31.74 -17.44 -5.61
C LYS A 282 -31.45 -16.42 -4.52
N GLU A 283 -30.93 -15.26 -4.92
CA GLU A 283 -30.62 -14.16 -4.00
C GLU A 283 -31.82 -13.75 -3.13
N ASP A 284 -33.03 -13.74 -3.70
CA ASP A 284 -34.28 -13.38 -3.03
C ASP A 284 -34.96 -14.55 -2.28
N THR A 285 -34.35 -15.73 -2.25
CA THR A 285 -34.90 -16.91 -1.55
C THR A 285 -35.07 -16.62 -0.07
N ARG A 286 -36.28 -16.84 0.44
CA ARG A 286 -36.60 -16.59 1.84
C ARG A 286 -36.03 -17.66 2.75
N LEU A 287 -35.43 -17.22 3.85
CA LEU A 287 -34.82 -18.08 4.84
C LEU A 287 -35.68 -18.20 6.09
N TYR A 288 -35.56 -19.36 6.73
CA TYR A 288 -36.31 -19.72 7.92
C TYR A 288 -35.36 -20.07 9.07
N HIS A 289 -35.85 -19.94 10.30
CA HIS A 289 -35.06 -20.31 11.47
C HIS A 289 -34.85 -21.83 11.55
N TYR A 290 -33.71 -22.22 12.09
CA TYR A 290 -33.47 -23.60 12.49
C TYR A 290 -34.44 -23.99 13.61
N PRO A 291 -35.20 -25.10 13.48
CA PRO A 291 -36.30 -25.39 14.40
C PRO A 291 -35.85 -25.91 15.76
N TYR A 292 -34.62 -26.40 15.89
CA TYR A 292 -34.08 -26.94 17.14
C TYR A 292 -33.14 -25.94 17.83
N SER A 293 -32.70 -26.24 19.05
CA SER A 293 -31.77 -25.39 19.79
C SER A 293 -30.33 -25.46 19.22
N ASN A 294 -29.43 -24.64 19.77
CA ASN A 294 -28.04 -24.41 19.36
C ASN A 294 -27.86 -23.47 18.14
N VAL A 295 -28.92 -22.80 17.70
CA VAL A 295 -28.86 -21.73 16.68
C VAL A 295 -29.70 -20.55 17.15
N PHE A 296 -29.08 -19.38 17.26
CA PHE A 296 -29.75 -18.15 17.67
C PHE A 296 -30.69 -17.62 16.59
N GLY A 297 -31.59 -16.70 16.96
CA GLY A 297 -32.54 -16.09 16.03
C GLY A 297 -31.88 -15.34 14.85
N ASP A 298 -30.63 -14.93 14.97
CA ASP A 298 -29.87 -14.31 13.88
C ASP A 298 -29.10 -15.30 12.99
N HIS A 299 -29.39 -16.59 13.14
CA HIS A 299 -28.78 -17.74 12.47
C HIS A 299 -27.41 -18.16 12.98
N ARG A 300 -26.78 -17.43 13.91
CA ARG A 300 -25.46 -17.85 14.44
C ARG A 300 -25.59 -19.12 15.27
N VAL A 301 -24.64 -20.03 15.12
CA VAL A 301 -24.60 -21.24 15.95
C VAL A 301 -24.09 -20.92 17.36
N CYS A 302 -24.70 -21.54 18.35
CA CYS A 302 -24.20 -21.61 19.72
C CYS A 302 -23.42 -22.92 19.88
N TRP A 303 -22.20 -22.96 19.33
CA TRP A 303 -21.35 -24.15 19.31
C TRP A 303 -19.88 -23.74 19.34
N SER A 304 -19.02 -24.55 19.96
CA SER A 304 -17.58 -24.27 19.98
C SER A 304 -16.94 -24.82 18.71
N TYR A 305 -16.31 -23.94 17.93
CA TYR A 305 -15.66 -24.29 16.66
C TYR A 305 -14.30 -23.61 16.43
N GLY A 306 -13.77 -22.86 17.40
CA GLY A 306 -12.51 -22.11 17.25
C GLY A 306 -11.27 -23.00 17.07
N GLU A 307 -11.38 -24.28 17.40
CA GLU A 307 -10.31 -25.27 17.26
C GLU A 307 -10.19 -25.84 15.83
N TYR A 308 -11.23 -25.69 14.99
CA TYR A 308 -11.20 -26.23 13.63
C TYR A 308 -10.28 -25.39 12.72
N LYS A 309 -9.14 -25.98 12.36
CA LYS A 309 -8.28 -25.49 11.28
C LYS A 309 -8.78 -26.00 9.93
N ILE A 310 -9.06 -25.06 9.03
CA ILE A 310 -9.52 -25.27 7.66
C ILE A 310 -8.39 -24.86 6.71
N ASP A 311 -7.43 -25.76 6.55
CA ASP A 311 -6.36 -25.68 5.56
C ASP A 311 -6.83 -26.05 4.14
N SER A 312 -7.97 -26.76 4.03
CA SER A 312 -8.63 -27.09 2.77
C SER A 312 -10.16 -27.10 2.93
N LEU A 313 -10.87 -26.71 1.88
CA LEU A 313 -12.33 -26.52 1.94
C LEU A 313 -13.08 -27.84 2.13
N ASP A 314 -12.57 -28.96 1.63
CA ASP A 314 -13.19 -30.28 1.75
C ASP A 314 -13.45 -30.68 3.22
N LYS A 315 -12.64 -30.19 4.17
CA LYS A 315 -12.86 -30.42 5.61
C LYS A 315 -14.20 -29.90 6.13
N LEU A 316 -14.77 -28.89 5.47
CA LEU A 316 -16.08 -28.33 5.84
C LEU A 316 -17.20 -29.37 5.68
N GLN A 317 -17.03 -30.38 4.81
CA GLN A 317 -18.07 -31.37 4.52
C GLN A 317 -18.55 -32.13 5.75
N HIS A 318 -17.69 -32.31 6.75
CA HIS A 318 -18.00 -33.09 7.95
C HIS A 318 -18.66 -32.24 9.04
N ILE A 319 -18.42 -30.93 9.05
CA ILE A 319 -18.81 -30.04 10.14
C ILE A 319 -20.33 -29.98 10.36
N PRO A 320 -21.18 -29.94 9.31
CA PRO A 320 -22.62 -30.01 9.52
C PRO A 320 -23.06 -31.26 10.28
N TYR A 321 -22.46 -32.41 9.98
CA TYR A 321 -22.80 -33.68 10.64
C TYR A 321 -22.30 -33.74 12.08
N VAL A 322 -21.15 -33.14 12.38
CA VAL A 322 -20.65 -33.00 13.75
C VAL A 322 -21.57 -32.10 14.57
N PHE A 323 -21.99 -30.95 14.02
CA PHE A 323 -22.95 -30.06 14.67
C PHE A 323 -24.26 -30.78 14.97
N LEU A 324 -24.84 -31.47 13.97
CA LEU A 324 -26.11 -32.20 14.11
C LEU A 324 -26.04 -33.38 15.10
N SER A 325 -24.85 -33.94 15.32
CA SER A 325 -24.62 -35.02 16.28
C SER A 325 -24.32 -34.52 17.70
N THR A 326 -24.09 -33.22 17.87
CA THR A 326 -23.78 -32.62 19.17
C THR A 326 -25.03 -32.66 20.08
N PRO A 327 -24.91 -33.09 21.35
CA PRO A 327 -26.05 -33.11 22.26
C PRO A 327 -26.69 -31.74 22.41
N ASN A 328 -28.02 -31.73 22.36
CA ASN A 328 -28.81 -30.54 22.56
C ASN A 328 -29.24 -30.43 24.03
N ASN A 329 -29.21 -29.22 24.60
CA ASN A 329 -29.64 -28.94 25.97
C ASN A 329 -30.86 -28.02 26.05
N GLY A 330 -31.43 -27.63 24.91
CA GLY A 330 -32.59 -26.74 24.84
C GLY A 330 -32.33 -25.29 25.27
N HIS A 331 -31.07 -24.88 25.46
CA HIS A 331 -30.71 -23.53 25.94
C HIS A 331 -31.25 -22.41 25.03
N VAL A 332 -31.18 -22.61 23.71
CA VAL A 332 -31.66 -21.60 22.74
C VAL A 332 -33.13 -21.78 22.40
N ASN A 333 -33.60 -23.02 22.37
CA ASN A 333 -35.00 -23.37 22.15
C ASN A 333 -35.46 -24.44 23.16
N PRO A 334 -36.18 -24.03 24.23
CA PRO A 334 -36.68 -24.95 25.25
C PRO A 334 -37.65 -26.02 24.71
N GLN A 335 -38.28 -25.80 23.55
CA GLN A 335 -39.21 -26.73 22.92
C GLN A 335 -38.53 -27.87 22.14
N THR A 336 -37.19 -27.86 22.06
CA THR A 336 -36.42 -28.83 21.26
C THR A 336 -36.78 -30.28 21.56
N ARG A 337 -36.95 -30.64 22.85
CA ARG A 337 -37.33 -32.00 23.24
C ARG A 337 -38.68 -32.41 22.65
N MET A 338 -39.69 -31.54 22.77
CA MET A 338 -41.03 -31.81 22.20
C MET A 338 -40.97 -31.93 20.68
N LEU A 339 -40.14 -31.13 20.02
CA LEU A 339 -39.94 -31.22 18.57
C LEU A 339 -39.22 -32.52 18.16
N PHE A 340 -38.25 -32.99 18.95
CA PHE A 340 -37.62 -34.29 18.72
C PHE A 340 -38.64 -35.43 18.85
N GLU A 341 -39.47 -35.42 19.89
CA GLU A 341 -40.55 -36.40 20.08
C GLU A 341 -41.56 -36.35 18.92
N LYS A 342 -41.98 -35.14 18.51
CA LYS A 342 -42.93 -34.93 17.40
C LYS A 342 -42.40 -35.46 16.07
N TYR A 343 -41.14 -35.21 15.75
CA TYR A 343 -40.54 -35.58 14.46
C TYR A 343 -39.78 -36.90 14.51
N GLN A 344 -39.86 -37.66 15.61
CA GLN A 344 -39.25 -38.97 15.70
C GLN A 344 -39.95 -39.95 14.75
N ASN A 345 -39.16 -40.62 13.90
CA ASN A 345 -39.65 -41.51 12.84
C ASN A 345 -40.56 -40.83 11.79
N ALA A 346 -40.62 -39.50 11.78
CA ALA A 346 -41.42 -38.71 10.84
C ALA A 346 -40.52 -37.77 10.02
N GLU A 347 -40.99 -37.40 8.83
CA GLU A 347 -40.37 -36.32 8.05
C GLU A 347 -40.66 -34.97 8.70
N PHE A 348 -39.73 -34.02 8.58
CA PHE A 348 -39.98 -32.67 9.06
C PHE A 348 -41.10 -32.00 8.25
N ASP A 349 -42.01 -31.26 8.89
CA ASP A 349 -43.05 -30.51 8.19
C ASP A 349 -42.59 -29.06 7.96
N ASP A 350 -42.19 -28.74 6.73
CA ASP A 350 -41.63 -27.44 6.37
C ASP A 350 -42.65 -26.30 6.53
N LYS A 351 -43.95 -26.59 6.60
CA LYS A 351 -44.98 -25.58 6.90
C LYS A 351 -44.81 -24.98 8.29
N THR A 352 -44.18 -25.71 9.21
CA THR A 352 -43.94 -25.27 10.59
C THR A 352 -42.72 -24.36 10.76
N LEU A 353 -41.88 -24.20 9.73
CA LEU A 353 -40.73 -23.32 9.77
C LEU A 353 -41.16 -21.84 9.90
N SER A 354 -40.61 -21.16 10.90
CA SER A 354 -40.80 -19.73 11.14
C SER A 354 -39.90 -18.89 10.24
N SER A 355 -40.48 -17.87 9.60
CA SER A 355 -39.73 -16.92 8.75
C SER A 355 -38.67 -16.20 9.57
N SER A 356 -37.47 -16.08 9.01
CA SER A 356 -36.42 -15.22 9.59
C SER A 356 -36.43 -13.79 9.07
N ASN A 357 -37.33 -13.49 8.10
CA ASN A 357 -37.39 -12.23 7.37
C ASN A 357 -36.08 -11.85 6.67
N LYS A 358 -35.18 -12.82 6.45
CA LYS A 358 -33.97 -12.67 5.67
C LYS A 358 -34.06 -13.43 4.35
N THR A 359 -33.39 -12.89 3.35
CA THR A 359 -33.14 -13.50 2.05
C THR A 359 -31.78 -14.20 2.03
N PHE A 360 -31.51 -14.98 0.98
CA PHE A 360 -30.21 -15.62 0.80
C PHE A 360 -29.10 -14.59 0.61
N ALA A 361 -29.34 -13.50 -0.13
CA ALA A 361 -28.39 -12.41 -0.31
C ALA A 361 -27.97 -11.78 1.02
N GLU A 362 -28.93 -11.47 1.90
CA GLU A 362 -28.66 -10.91 3.23
C GLU A 362 -27.95 -11.90 4.17
N PHE A 363 -28.10 -13.20 3.94
CA PHE A 363 -27.44 -14.23 4.73
C PHE A 363 -25.96 -14.38 4.41
N VAL A 364 -25.61 -14.27 3.12
CA VAL A 364 -24.21 -14.35 2.65
C VAL A 364 -23.48 -13.00 2.65
N ALA A 365 -24.21 -11.89 2.77
CA ALA A 365 -23.63 -10.55 2.90
C ALA A 365 -22.62 -10.48 4.05
N LYS A 366 -21.55 -9.71 3.84
CA LYS A 366 -20.58 -9.38 4.89
C LYS A 366 -21.28 -8.53 5.94
N ASP A 367 -21.16 -8.95 7.20
CA ASP A 367 -21.68 -8.21 8.36
C ASP A 367 -20.87 -6.94 8.61
#